data_AF-A0A116JUQ7-F1
#
_entry.id   AF-A0A116JUQ7-F1
#
_cell.length_a   1.000
_cell.length_b   1.000
_cell.length_c   1.000
_cell.angle_alpha   90.00
_cell.angle_beta   90.00
_cell.angle_gamma   90.00
#
_symmetry.space_group_name_H-M   'P 1'
#
loop_
_entity.id
_entity.type
_entity.pdbx_description
1 polymer ?
#
loop_
_entity_poly.entity_id
_entity_poly.type
_entity_poly.pdbx_seq_one_letter_code
_entity_poly.pdbx_strand_id
1 'polypeptide(L)'
;MDATQLEKIKRRLGIPTDDDKEDKLLEDLAEDAENYFKLLTSSAVVDSKYHFMIEAVVYKLYGRKGSEGVTSETVDGYSVTYQEWDNLFKPYMAILGKDFGLDGSVREKGKVMFL
;
A
#
# COMPACT_ATOMS: atom_id res chain seq x y z
N MET A 1 10.54 7.75 1.49
CA MET A 1 9.85 8.52 0.43
C MET A 1 10.70 9.70 -0.01
N ASP A 2 10.69 10.05 -1.30
CA ASP A 2 11.33 11.26 -1.81
C ASP A 2 10.36 12.46 -1.84
N ALA A 3 10.89 13.68 -1.97
CA ALA A 3 10.09 14.91 -1.98
C ALA A 3 9.06 14.97 -3.12
N THR A 4 9.37 14.38 -4.28
CA THR A 4 8.48 14.38 -5.44
C THR A 4 7.24 13.53 -5.19
N GLN A 5 7.43 12.38 -4.54
CA GLN A 5 6.37 11.48 -4.14
C GLN A 5 5.51 12.08 -3.03
N LEU A 6 6.11 12.74 -2.03
CA LEU A 6 5.38 13.43 -0.97
C LEU A 6 4.47 14.54 -1.54
N GLU A 7 5.01 15.41 -2.40
CA GLU A 7 4.21 16.45 -3.06
C GLU A 7 3.06 15.87 -3.89
N LYS A 8 3.30 14.74 -4.57
CA LYS A 8 2.25 14.06 -5.33
C LYS A 8 1.14 13.56 -4.43
N ILE A 9 1.48 12.98 -3.28
CA ILE A 9 0.50 12.51 -2.29
C ILE A 9 -0.30 13.70 -1.74
N LYS A 10 0.36 14.77 -1.31
CA LYS A 10 -0.29 16.01 -0.84
C LYS A 10 -1.30 16.56 -1.86
N ARG A 11 -0.87 16.71 -3.12
CA ARG A 11 -1.75 17.19 -4.20
C ARG A 11 -2.99 16.32 -4.38
N ARG A 12 -2.88 15.00 -4.27
CA ARG A 12 -4.02 14.08 -4.41
C ARG A 12 -4.95 14.07 -3.20
N LEU A 13 -4.43 14.38 -2.02
CA LEU A 13 -5.21 14.54 -0.78
C LEU A 13 -5.82 15.95 -0.63
N GLY A 14 -5.52 16.87 -1.55
CA GLY A 14 -5.98 18.26 -1.47
C GLY A 14 -5.22 19.10 -0.42
N ILE A 15 -4.05 18.64 0.02
CA ILE A 15 -3.17 19.34 0.95
C ILE A 15 -2.27 20.29 0.13
N PRO A 16 -2.20 21.59 0.46
CA PRO A 16 -1.24 22.51 -0.16
C PRO A 16 0.20 21.98 -0.02
N THR A 17 1.02 22.14 -1.06
CA THR A 17 2.38 21.59 -1.08
C THR A 17 3.30 22.24 -0.03
N ASP A 18 2.99 23.46 0.36
CA ASP A 18 3.68 24.26 1.38
C ASP A 18 3.16 24.03 2.81
N ASP A 19 2.06 23.28 3.00
CA ASP A 19 1.62 22.84 4.33
C ASP A 19 2.40 21.59 4.74
N ASP A 20 3.11 21.64 5.87
CA ASP A 20 4.01 20.61 6.39
C ASP A 20 3.45 19.87 7.62
N LYS A 21 2.23 20.19 8.07
CA LYS A 21 1.69 19.69 9.35
C LYS A 21 1.46 18.19 9.36
N GLU A 22 1.14 17.62 8.21
CA GLU A 22 0.81 16.21 8.05
C GLU A 22 1.97 15.41 7.46
N ASP A 23 3.14 16.03 7.22
CA ASP A 23 4.25 15.39 6.48
C ASP A 23 4.76 14.15 7.19
N LYS A 24 4.97 14.22 8.50
CA LYS A 24 5.40 13.08 9.31
C LYS A 24 4.38 11.95 9.25
N LEU A 25 3.09 12.27 9.33
CA LEU A 25 2.05 11.25 9.20
C LEU A 25 2.10 10.60 7.81
N LEU A 26 2.22 11.38 6.74
CA LEU A 26 2.31 10.84 5.38
C LEU A 26 3.58 9.99 5.18
N GLU A 27 4.68 10.34 5.83
CA GLU A 27 5.91 9.55 5.87
C GLU A 27 5.69 8.21 6.60
N ASP A 28 5.10 8.24 7.80
CA ASP A 28 4.79 7.04 8.58
C ASP A 28 3.87 6.08 7.79
N LEU A 29 2.81 6.63 7.17
CA LEU A 29 1.89 5.84 6.35
C LEU A 29 2.55 5.26 5.09
N ALA A 30 3.48 6.00 4.50
CA ALA A 30 4.25 5.51 3.35
C ALA A 30 5.21 4.40 3.77
N GLU A 31 5.88 4.53 4.92
CA GLU A 31 6.74 3.50 5.50
C GLU A 31 5.95 2.22 5.80
N ASP A 32 4.78 2.32 6.42
CA ASP A 32 3.90 1.17 6.67
C ASP A 32 3.48 0.47 5.37
N ALA A 33 3.10 1.24 4.35
CA ALA A 33 2.73 0.71 3.05
C ALA A 33 3.92 0.02 2.34
N GLU A 34 5.12 0.61 2.41
CA GLU A 34 6.34 0.00 1.88
C GLU A 34 6.71 -1.28 2.61
N ASN A 35 6.63 -1.30 3.95
CA ASN A 35 6.96 -2.47 4.76
C ASN A 35 5.99 -3.62 4.49
N TYR A 36 4.70 -3.32 4.35
CA TYR A 36 3.73 -4.32 3.91
C TYR A 36 4.08 -4.87 2.53
N PHE A 37 4.41 -4.00 1.56
CA PHE A 37 4.81 -4.43 0.21
C PHE A 37 6.03 -5.35 0.26
N LYS A 38 7.07 -4.97 1.01
CA LYS A 38 8.31 -5.75 1.17
C LYS A 38 8.01 -7.12 1.76
N LEU A 39 7.20 -7.20 2.80
CA LEU A 39 6.79 -8.47 3.41
C LEU A 39 6.00 -9.35 2.44
N LEU A 40 5.01 -8.76 1.77
CA LEU A 40 4.15 -9.44 0.80
C LEU A 40 4.93 -10.01 -0.39
N THR A 41 5.96 -9.29 -0.85
CA THR A 41 6.76 -9.65 -2.04
C THR A 41 8.07 -10.36 -1.71
N SER A 42 8.42 -10.47 -0.42
CA SER A 42 9.77 -10.87 0.04
C SER A 42 10.91 -10.04 -0.58
N SER A 43 10.62 -8.81 -1.02
CA SER A 43 11.60 -7.90 -1.59
C SER A 43 12.22 -7.02 -0.50
N ALA A 44 13.53 -6.73 -0.60
CA ALA A 44 14.19 -5.78 0.30
C ALA A 44 13.88 -4.32 -0.03
N VAL A 45 13.55 -4.03 -1.29
CA VAL A 45 13.32 -2.68 -1.82
C VAL A 45 12.04 -2.62 -2.64
N VAL A 46 11.42 -1.46 -2.69
CA VAL A 46 10.29 -1.20 -3.59
C VAL A 46 10.85 -0.56 -4.86
N ASP A 47 10.68 -1.22 -6.01
CA ASP A 47 11.02 -0.61 -7.28
C ASP A 47 10.06 0.56 -7.57
N SER A 48 10.60 1.64 -8.14
CA SER A 48 9.88 2.81 -8.63
C SER A 48 8.59 2.49 -9.41
N LYS A 49 8.58 1.40 -10.20
CA LYS A 49 7.38 0.98 -10.95
C LYS A 49 6.18 0.63 -10.06
N TYR A 50 6.39 0.36 -8.78
CA TYR A 50 5.35 0.04 -7.79
C TYR A 50 4.98 1.23 -6.89
N HIS A 51 5.64 2.38 -6.98
CA HIS A 51 5.35 3.55 -6.12
C HIS A 51 3.87 3.98 -6.19
N PHE A 52 3.21 3.84 -7.34
CA PHE A 52 1.79 4.15 -7.48
C PHE A 52 0.89 3.27 -6.59
N MET A 53 1.31 2.04 -6.28
CA MET A 53 0.60 1.14 -5.38
C MET A 53 0.78 1.59 -3.93
N ILE A 54 2.00 1.98 -3.55
CA ILE A 54 2.31 2.55 -2.22
C ILE A 54 1.46 3.81 -1.99
N GLU A 55 1.48 4.75 -2.92
CA GLU A 55 0.66 5.96 -2.88
C GLU A 55 -0.84 5.66 -2.70
N ALA A 56 -1.37 4.67 -3.42
CA ALA A 56 -2.76 4.29 -3.33
C ALA A 56 -3.13 3.72 -1.95
N VAL A 57 -2.22 2.96 -1.33
CA VAL A 57 -2.37 2.48 0.04
C VAL A 57 -2.32 3.64 1.03
N VAL A 58 -1.40 4.59 0.86
CA VAL A 58 -1.32 5.81 1.69
C VAL A 58 -2.65 6.57 1.67
N TYR A 59 -3.27 6.77 0.51
CA TYR A 59 -4.59 7.44 0.45
C TYR A 59 -5.67 6.71 1.25
N LYS A 60 -5.66 5.38 1.23
CA LYS A 60 -6.61 4.56 2.00
C LYS A 60 -6.36 4.67 3.49
N LEU A 61 -5.11 4.61 3.92
CA LEU A 61 -4.74 4.70 5.33
C LEU A 61 -5.05 6.11 5.87
N TYR A 62 -4.69 7.15 5.13
CA TYR A 62 -4.98 8.53 5.50
C TYR A 62 -6.48 8.79 5.64
N GLY A 63 -7.29 8.28 4.70
CA GLY A 63 -8.75 8.42 4.76
C GLY A 63 -9.43 7.68 5.92
N ARG A 64 -8.72 6.80 6.64
CA ARG A 64 -9.20 6.12 7.86
C ARG A 64 -8.69 6.74 9.16
N LYS A 65 -7.90 7.82 9.08
CA LYS A 65 -7.42 8.54 10.27
C LYS A 65 -8.63 8.95 11.14
N GLY A 66 -8.69 8.47 12.37
CA GLY A 66 -9.80 8.67 13.31
C GLY A 66 -10.89 7.59 13.28
N SER A 67 -10.78 6.60 12.40
CA SER A 67 -11.73 5.49 12.21
C SER A 67 -11.01 4.13 12.22
N GLU A 68 -9.89 4.02 12.95
CA GLU A 68 -8.99 2.87 12.94
C GLU A 68 -9.65 1.59 13.48
N GLY A 69 -10.55 1.74 14.47
CA GLY A 69 -11.23 0.63 15.15
C GLY A 69 -12.59 0.24 14.57
N VAL A 70 -13.05 0.90 13.50
CA VAL A 70 -14.39 0.67 12.95
C VAL A 70 -14.33 0.14 11.52
N THR A 71 -15.15 -0.87 11.23
CA THR A 71 -15.30 -1.46 9.88
C THR A 71 -16.34 -0.71 9.07
N SER A 72 -17.25 0.01 9.72
CA SER A 72 -18.16 0.95 9.09
C SER A 72 -18.48 2.13 10.02
N GLU A 73 -18.76 3.28 9.41
CA GLU A 73 -19.27 4.45 10.09
C GLU A 73 -20.42 5.07 9.28
N THR A 74 -21.35 5.71 9.99
CA THR A 74 -22.40 6.51 9.37
C THR A 74 -22.07 7.97 9.61
N VAL A 75 -21.73 8.69 8.54
CA VAL A 75 -21.41 10.11 8.58
C VAL A 75 -22.43 10.84 7.72
N ASP A 76 -23.18 11.75 8.36
CA ASP A 76 -24.15 12.65 7.70
C ASP A 76 -25.17 11.93 6.78
N GLY A 77 -25.64 10.76 7.21
CA GLY A 77 -26.61 9.94 6.47
C GLY A 77 -26.00 9.03 5.39
N TYR A 78 -24.69 9.12 5.15
CA TYR A 78 -23.96 8.21 4.28
C TYR A 78 -23.30 7.10 5.10
N SER A 79 -23.51 5.85 4.69
CA SER A 79 -22.83 4.70 5.28
C SER A 79 -21.55 4.43 4.51
N VAL A 80 -20.42 4.49 5.20
CA VAL A 80 -19.11 4.14 4.66
C VAL A 80 -18.73 2.78 5.23
N THR A 81 -18.52 1.80 4.35
CA THR A 81 -17.92 0.51 4.71
C THR A 81 -16.48 0.51 4.27
N TYR A 82 -15.56 0.35 5.21
CA TYR A 82 -14.15 0.21 4.91
C TYR A 82 -13.86 -1.22 4.45
N GLN A 83 -13.07 -1.38 3.39
CA GLN A 83 -12.58 -2.70 3.02
C GLN A 83 -11.70 -3.25 4.15
N GLU A 84 -11.96 -4.50 4.52
CA GLU A 84 -11.17 -5.29 5.47
C GLU A 84 -9.67 -5.22 5.14
N TRP A 85 -8.84 -5.15 6.18
CA TRP A 85 -7.37 -5.05 6.10
C TRP A 85 -6.70 -6.30 5.52
N ASP A 86 -7.47 -7.36 5.25
CA ASP A 86 -6.96 -8.68 4.85
C ASP A 86 -5.88 -8.61 3.76
N ASN A 87 -5.96 -7.64 2.83
CA ASN A 87 -4.86 -7.33 1.93
C ASN A 87 -4.93 -5.90 1.34
N LEU A 88 -4.07 -4.98 1.82
CA LEU A 88 -3.94 -3.60 1.32
C LEU A 88 -3.63 -3.53 -0.18
N PHE A 89 -2.98 -4.57 -0.72
CA PHE A 89 -2.59 -4.69 -2.12
C PHE A 89 -3.51 -5.60 -2.94
N LYS A 90 -4.67 -6.01 -2.42
CA LYS A 90 -5.64 -6.88 -3.12
C LYS A 90 -5.89 -6.49 -4.59
N PRO A 91 -6.10 -5.20 -4.94
CA PRO A 91 -6.33 -4.80 -6.33
C PRO A 91 -5.14 -5.04 -7.26
N TYR A 92 -3.94 -5.19 -6.70
CA TYR A 92 -2.67 -5.32 -7.42
C TYR A 92 -2.12 -6.75 -7.46
N MET A 93 -2.80 -7.71 -6.83
CA MET A 93 -2.34 -9.11 -6.73
C MET A 93 -2.07 -9.77 -8.09
N ALA A 94 -2.82 -9.42 -9.14
CA ALA A 94 -2.56 -9.96 -10.48
C ALA A 94 -1.19 -9.50 -11.04
N ILE A 95 -0.82 -8.24 -10.79
CA ILE A 95 0.46 -7.67 -11.23
C ILE A 95 1.59 -8.21 -10.34
N LEU A 96 1.41 -8.17 -9.02
CA LEU A 96 2.40 -8.62 -8.06
C LEU A 96 2.62 -10.13 -8.13
N GLY A 97 1.57 -10.91 -8.36
CA GLY A 97 1.66 -12.35 -8.59
C GLY A 97 2.51 -12.69 -9.81
N LYS A 98 2.34 -11.94 -10.91
CA LYS A 98 3.17 -12.11 -12.12
C LYS A 98 4.64 -11.77 -11.87
N ASP A 99 4.91 -10.69 -11.14
CA ASP A 99 6.28 -10.16 -10.98
C ASP A 99 7.07 -10.86 -9.85
N PHE A 100 6.39 -11.35 -8.81
CA PHE A 100 7.00 -11.95 -7.61
C PHE A 100 6.59 -13.41 -7.36
N GLY A 101 5.73 -14.01 -8.19
CA GLY A 101 5.34 -15.41 -8.04
C GLY A 101 4.41 -15.69 -6.85
N LEU A 102 3.60 -14.70 -6.46
CA LEU A 102 2.72 -14.77 -5.28
C LEU A 102 1.50 -15.68 -5.43
N ASP A 103 1.28 -16.24 -6.62
CA ASP A 103 0.17 -17.17 -6.91
C ASP A 103 0.47 -18.62 -6.48
N GLY A 104 1.63 -18.87 -5.86
CA GLY A 104 2.06 -20.21 -5.46
C GLY A 104 2.47 -21.10 -6.64
N SER A 105 2.59 -20.55 -7.85
CA SER A 105 2.99 -21.30 -9.05
C SER A 105 4.50 -21.54 -9.15
N VAL A 106 5.31 -20.85 -8.34
CA VAL A 106 6.76 -21.08 -8.24
C VAL A 106 7.04 -22.32 -7.40
N ARG A 107 6.56 -23.48 -7.87
CA ARG A 107 7.17 -24.75 -7.47
C ARG A 107 8.60 -24.73 -7.99
N GLU A 108 9.56 -24.68 -7.08
CA GLU A 108 10.97 -24.92 -7.38
C GLU A 108 11.08 -26.13 -8.31
N LYS A 109 11.54 -25.93 -9.55
CA LYS A 109 12.03 -27.01 -10.40
C LYS A 109 13.38 -27.49 -9.86
N GLY A 110 13.39 -28.02 -8.65
CA GLY A 110 14.46 -28.88 -8.16
C GLY A 110 14.41 -30.16 -8.98
N LYS A 111 15.25 -30.26 -10.02
CA LYS A 111 15.49 -31.54 -10.69
C LYS A 111 16.20 -32.45 -9.69
N VAL A 112 15.47 -33.37 -9.07
CA VAL A 112 16.08 -34.52 -8.40
C VAL A 112 16.60 -35.43 -9.50
N MET A 113 17.91 -35.45 -9.70
CA MET A 113 18.60 -36.43 -10.52
C MET A 113 18.92 -37.62 -9.62
N PHE A 114 18.25 -38.75 -9.82
CA PHE A 114 18.70 -40.02 -9.26
C PHE A 114 19.83 -40.55 -10.17
N LEU A 115 21.00 -40.80 -9.58
CA LEU A 115 22.12 -41.54 -10.16
C LEU A 115 21.98 -43.02 -9.81
#